data_AF-A0A1I1QZU9-F1
#
_entry.id   AF-A0A1I1QZU9-F1
#
_cell.length_a   1.000
_cell.length_b   1.000
_cell.length_c   1.000
_cell.angle_alpha   90.00
_cell.angle_beta   90.00
_cell.angle_gamma   90.00
#
_symmetry.space_group_name_H-M   'P 1'
#
loop_
_entity.id
_entity.type
_entity.pdbx_description
1 polymer ?
#
loop_
_entity_poly.entity_id
_entity_poly.type
_entity_poly.pdbx_seq_one_letter_code
_entity_poly.pdbx_strand_id
1 'polypeptide(L)' 'NRSIQAEGVFGVLKQDHGFRRFLCRGKNNIRTEFLLLGLAYNIKKLFAKISENRLGISLFELKTA' A
#
# COMPACT_ATOMS: atom_id res chain seq x y z
N ASN A 1 -6.78 -14.39 4.68
CA ASN A 1 -5.98 -13.32 5.34
C ASN A 1 -5.21 -12.40 4.37
N ARG A 2 -4.92 -12.78 3.12
CA ARG A 2 -4.23 -11.86 2.17
C ARG A 2 -5.17 -10.89 1.45
N SER A 3 -6.40 -11.32 1.16
CA SER A 3 -7.45 -10.48 0.55
C SER A 3 -7.89 -9.32 1.46
N ILE A 4 -8.00 -9.55 2.77
CA ILE A 4 -8.40 -8.50 3.73
C ILE A 4 -7.38 -7.36 3.83
N GLN A 5 -6.09 -7.64 3.55
CA GLN A 5 -5.08 -6.59 3.47
C GLN A 5 -5.33 -5.65 2.28
N ALA A 6 -5.85 -6.19 1.17
CA ALA A 6 -6.18 -5.37 0.00
C ALA A 6 -7.34 -4.42 0.33
N GLU A 7 -8.38 -4.89 1.01
CA GLU A 7 -9.52 -4.06 1.45
C GLU A 7 -9.06 -2.90 2.33
N GLY A 8 -8.20 -3.16 3.32
CA GLY A 8 -7.64 -2.12 4.19
C GLY A 8 -6.84 -1.07 3.41
N VAL A 9 -5.99 -1.49 2.47
CA VAL A 9 -5.23 -0.58 1.60
C VAL A 9 -6.16 0.28 0.75
N PHE A 10 -7.21 -0.31 0.16
CA PHE A 10 -8.20 0.46 -0.62
C PHE A 10 -8.99 1.45 0.24
N GLY A 11 -9.29 1.11 1.50
CA GLY A 11 -9.89 2.03 2.46
C GLY A 11 -9.03 3.26 2.70
N VAL A 12 -7.73 3.06 2.96
CA VAL A 12 -6.75 4.16 3.12
C VAL A 12 -6.65 5.00 1.84
N LEU A 13 -6.51 4.36 0.68
CA LEU A 13 -6.41 5.08 -0.59
C LEU A 13 -7.64 5.96 -0.86
N LYS A 14 -8.85 5.44 -0.64
CA LYS A 14 -10.08 6.19 -0.93
C LYS A 14 -10.38 7.29 0.07
N GLN A 15 -10.21 7.00 1.36
CA GLN A 15 -10.66 7.88 2.43
C GLN A 15 -9.55 8.80 2.94
N ASP A 16 -8.38 8.25 3.27
CA ASP A 16 -7.24 9.02 3.82
C ASP A 16 -6.52 9.80 2.72
N HIS A 17 -6.25 9.15 1.59
CA HIS A 17 -5.58 9.80 0.45
C HIS A 17 -6.55 10.51 -0.49
N GLY A 18 -7.87 10.43 -0.24
CA GLY A 18 -8.90 11.09 -1.05
C GLY A 18 -8.97 10.60 -2.51
N PHE A 19 -8.45 9.41 -2.83
CA PHE A 19 -8.42 8.89 -4.19
C PHE A 19 -9.84 8.50 -4.65
N ARG A 20 -10.45 9.32 -5.51
CA ARG A 20 -11.81 9.09 -6.03
C ARG A 20 -11.84 8.50 -7.44
N ARG A 21 -10.89 8.87 -8.31
CA ARG A 21 -10.77 8.32 -9.67
C ARG A 21 -9.34 8.43 -10.18
N PHE A 22 -9.02 7.62 -11.18
CA PHE A 22 -7.81 7.80 -11.99
C PHE A 22 -7.88 9.09 -12.80
N LEU A 23 -6.76 9.81 -12.83
CA LEU A 23 -6.58 11.03 -13.61
C LEU A 23 -6.35 10.69 -15.09
N CYS A 24 -5.53 9.66 -15.35
CA CYS A 24 -5.21 9.22 -16.68
C CYS A 24 -6.33 8.35 -17.29
N ARG A 25 -6.40 8.36 -18.63
CA ARG A 25 -7.31 7.52 -19.40
C ARG A 25 -6.52 6.51 -20.24
N GLY A 26 -7.18 5.40 -20.58
CA GLY A 26 -6.59 4.28 -21.31
C GLY A 26 -5.91 3.28 -20.39
N LYS A 27 -6.01 2.00 -20.74
CA LYS A 27 -5.61 0.86 -19.88
C LYS A 27 -4.14 0.93 -19.45
N ASN A 28 -3.25 1.34 -20.35
CA ASN A 28 -1.82 1.40 -20.07
C ASN A 28 -1.49 2.50 -19.05
N ASN A 29 -2.06 3.69 -19.22
CA ASN A 29 -1.80 4.83 -18.34
C ASN A 29 -2.41 4.61 -16.95
N ILE A 30 -3.63 4.05 -16.89
CA ILE A 30 -4.28 3.69 -15.62
C ILE A 30 -3.43 2.65 -14.86
N ARG A 31 -2.85 1.68 -15.57
CA ARG A 31 -1.95 0.69 -14.94
C ARG A 31 -0.70 1.35 -14.36
N THR A 32 -0.09 2.27 -15.09
CA THR A 32 1.07 3.04 -14.60
C THR A 32 0.70 3.90 -13.39
N GLU A 33 -0.44 4.61 -13.43
CA GLU A 33 -0.93 5.42 -12.30
C GLU A 33 -1.17 4.55 -11.06
N PHE A 34 -1.78 3.38 -11.24
CA PHE A 34 -2.01 2.44 -10.14
C PHE A 34 -0.70 1.88 -9.55
N LEU A 35 0.31 1.61 -10.39
CA LEU A 35 1.63 1.18 -9.93
C LEU A 35 2.32 2.28 -9.11
N LEU A 36 2.29 3.53 -9.59
CA LEU A 36 2.84 4.67 -8.87
C LEU A 36 2.13 4.91 -7.54
N LEU A 37 0.80 4.79 -7.51
CA LEU A 37 0.00 4.91 -6.29
C LEU A 37 0.40 3.83 -5.26
N GLY A 38 0.53 2.57 -5.70
CA GLY A 38 0.99 1.47 -4.86
C GLY A 38 2.41 1.67 -4.33
N LEU A 39 3.32 2.17 -5.18
CA LEU A 39 4.69 2.49 -4.79
C LEU A 39 4.72 3.58 -3.72
N ALA A 40 4.00 4.69 -3.92
CA ALA A 40 3.91 5.78 -2.96
C ALA A 40 3.35 5.32 -1.60
N TYR A 41 2.30 4.49 -1.61
CA TYR A 41 1.75 3.89 -0.40
C TYR A 41 2.78 3.05 0.35
N ASN A 42 3.54 2.20 -0.36
CA ASN A 42 4.55 1.35 0.25
C ASN A 42 5.74 2.15 0.80
N ILE A 43 6.16 3.22 0.12
CA ILE A 43 7.21 4.14 0.62
C ILE A 43 6.75 4.82 1.91
N LYS A 44 5.52 5.36 1.95
CA LYS A 44 4.95 5.96 3.19
C LYS A 44 4.95 4.96 4.34
N LYS A 45 4.54 3.71 4.06
CA LYS A 45 4.53 2.62 5.06
C LYS A 45 5.95 2.25 5.53
N LEU A 46 6.92 2.22 4.63
CA LEU A 46 8.32 1.96 4.97
C LEU A 46 8.88 3.10 5.83
N PHE A 47 8.63 4.35 5.47
CA PHE A 47 9.06 5.52 6.23
C PHE A 47 8.49 5.48 7.66
N ALA A 48 7.19 5.21 7.83
CA ALA A 48 6.59 5.06 9.16
C ALA A 48 7.26 3.95 10.00
N LYS A 49 7.61 2.81 9.38
CA LYS A 49 8.37 1.75 10.07
C LYS A 49 9.76 2.20 10.51
N ILE A 50 10.45 2.98 9.69
CA ILE A 50 11.76 3.53 10.02
C ILE A 50 11.64 4.51 11.19
N SER A 51 10.69 5.44 11.14
CA SER A 51 10.45 6.43 12.20
C SER A 51 10.12 5.81 13.55
N GLU A 52 9.47 4.65 13.55
CA GLU A 52 9.12 3.91 14.76
C GLU A 52 10.15 2.84 15.16
N ASN A 53 11.29 2.77 14.46
CA ASN A 53 12.35 1.77 14.66
C ASN A 53 11.86 0.31 14.62
N ARG A 54 10.87 0.01 13.75
CA ARG A 54 10.25 -1.32 13.59
C ARG A 54 10.75 -2.09 12.37
N LEU A 55 11.94 -1.74 11.86
CA LEU A 55 12.56 -2.49 10.78
C LEU A 55 12.95 -3.90 11.27
N GLY A 56 12.72 -4.91 10.43
CA GLY A 56 13.04 -6.32 10.75
C GLY A 56 12.06 -7.01 11.71
N ILE A 57 11.07 -6.30 12.25
CA ILE A 57 10.08 -6.88 13.17
C ILE A 57 8.94 -7.52 12.36
N SER A 58 8.72 -8.81 12.55
CA SER A 58 7.57 -9.52 12.00
C SER A 58 6.35 -9.34 12.90
N LEU A 59 5.18 -9.14 12.29
CA LEU A 59 3.89 -9.06 13.00
C LEU A 59 3.46 -10.41 13.59
N PHE A 60 3.95 -11.50 13.02
CA PHE A 60 3.68 -12.88 13.46
C PHE A 60 4.99 -13.64 13.55
N GLU A 61 5.06 -14.62 14.45
CA GLU A 61 6.21 -15.52 14.51
C GLU A 61 6.40 -16.21 13.15
N LEU A 62 7.66 -16.25 12.70
CA LEU A 62 8.01 -16.99 11.51
C LEU A 62 7.85 -18.48 11.85
N LYS A 63 6.95 -19.18 11.16
CA LYS A 63 6.90 -20.64 11.27
C LYS A 63 8.24 -21.20 10.77
N THR A 64 8.99 -21.79 11.68
CA THR A 64 10.11 -22.67 11.34
C THR A 64 9.56 -23.90 10.63
N ALA A 65 10.26 -24.33 9.57
CA ALA A 65 9.89 -25.47 8.74
C ALA A 65 10.00 -26.80 9.51
#